data_AF-A0A7V1H9Y8-F1
#
_entry.id   AF-A0A7V1H9Y8-F1
#
_cell.length_a   1.000
_cell.length_b   1.000
_cell.length_c   1.000
_cell.angle_alpha   90.00
_cell.angle_beta   90.00
_cell.angle_gamma   90.00
#
_symmetry.space_group_name_H-M   'P 1'
#
loop_
_entity.id
_entity.type
_entity.pdbx_description
1 polymer ?
#
loop_
_entity_poly.entity_id
_entity_poly.type
_entity_poly.pdbx_seq_one_letter_code
_entity_poly.pdbx_strand_id
1 'polypeptide(L)'
;MDIEELKVATERLKNFPRKKKFLVAIDSDGCVFDSMNPKQIVVFHPKIMEFHQLWSIESYIREVAEFVNLFSRTRGCNRFIALQHIYRFLTEIPEIK
;
A
#
# COMPACT_ATOMS: atom_id res chain seq x y z
N MET A 1 -10.03 -16.13 -18.00
CA MET A 1 -11.21 -16.83 -17.49
C MET A 1 -12.43 -16.17 -18.07
N ASP A 2 -13.34 -16.94 -18.63
CA ASP A 2 -14.63 -16.41 -19.04
C ASP A 2 -15.59 -16.25 -17.84
N ILE A 3 -16.75 -15.64 -18.09
CA ILE A 3 -17.76 -15.36 -17.06
C ILE A 3 -18.30 -16.67 -16.45
N GLU A 4 -18.38 -17.73 -17.22
CA GLU A 4 -18.92 -19.01 -16.77
C GLU A 4 -17.93 -19.73 -15.84
N GLU A 5 -16.64 -19.70 -16.18
CA GLU A 5 -15.58 -20.17 -15.30
C GLU A 5 -15.55 -19.42 -13.96
N LEU A 6 -15.78 -18.11 -13.97
CA LEU A 6 -15.88 -17.30 -12.74
C LEU A 6 -17.08 -17.70 -11.89
N LYS A 7 -18.24 -17.98 -12.50
CA LYS A 7 -19.44 -18.45 -11.78
C LYS A 7 -19.21 -19.81 -11.14
N VAL A 8 -18.62 -20.75 -11.87
CA VAL A 8 -18.29 -22.09 -11.35
C VAL A 8 -17.32 -21.98 -10.18
N ALA A 9 -16.26 -21.19 -10.30
CA ALA A 9 -15.31 -20.95 -9.21
C ALA A 9 -15.98 -20.32 -7.98
N THR A 10 -16.86 -19.35 -8.20
CA THR A 10 -17.65 -18.70 -7.13
C THR A 10 -18.53 -19.70 -6.39
N GLU A 11 -19.27 -20.54 -7.12
CA GLU A 11 -20.14 -21.56 -6.51
C GLU A 11 -19.34 -22.62 -5.75
N ARG A 12 -18.15 -22.99 -6.23
CA ARG A 12 -17.24 -23.89 -5.50
C ARG A 12 -16.75 -23.30 -4.17
N LEU A 13 -16.47 -22.00 -4.13
CA LEU A 13 -16.04 -21.31 -2.90
C LEU A 13 -17.19 -21.18 -1.89
N LYS A 14 -18.38 -20.80 -2.35
CA LYS A 14 -19.57 -20.71 -1.49
C LYS A 14 -19.92 -22.05 -0.85
N ASN A 15 -19.82 -23.13 -1.61
CA ASN A 15 -20.16 -24.48 -1.17
C ASN A 15 -18.93 -25.25 -0.65
N PHE A 16 -17.82 -24.57 -0.32
CA PHE A 16 -16.61 -25.24 0.13
C PHE A 16 -16.85 -25.94 1.47
N PRO A 17 -16.77 -27.28 1.54
CA PRO A 17 -17.07 -28.00 2.77
C PRO A 17 -15.98 -27.74 3.81
N ARG A 18 -16.39 -27.33 5.02
CA ARG A 18 -15.47 -27.12 6.14
C ARG A 18 -14.82 -28.45 6.56
N LYS A 19 -13.51 -28.60 6.33
CA LYS A 19 -12.73 -29.80 6.67
C LYS A 19 -12.00 -29.73 8.02
N LYS A 20 -11.89 -28.54 8.62
CA LYS A 20 -11.10 -28.30 9.84
C LYS A 20 -11.90 -27.48 10.86
N LYS A 21 -11.59 -27.65 12.15
CA LYS A 21 -12.25 -26.92 13.24
C LYS A 21 -11.85 -25.44 13.27
N PHE A 22 -10.65 -25.09 12.80
CA PHE A 22 -10.17 -23.71 12.78
C PHE A 22 -9.50 -23.40 11.44
N LEU A 23 -9.55 -22.13 11.06
CA LEU A 23 -8.74 -21.54 10.00
C LEU A 23 -7.75 -20.59 10.67
N VAL A 24 -6.46 -20.82 10.46
CA VAL A 24 -5.41 -19.87 10.82
C VAL A 24 -4.86 -19.34 9.50
N ALA A 25 -5.07 -18.04 9.26
CA ALA A 25 -4.53 -17.35 8.10
C ALA A 25 -3.50 -16.33 8.59
N ILE A 26 -2.36 -16.30 7.91
CA ILE A 26 -1.31 -15.32 8.14
C ILE A 26 -1.25 -14.47 6.89
N ASP A 27 -1.34 -13.15 7.07
CA ASP A 27 -1.19 -12.22 5.95
C ASP A 27 0.24 -12.32 5.41
N SER A 28 0.40 -12.43 4.10
CA SER A 28 1.72 -12.62 3.50
C SER A 28 2.48 -11.30 3.40
N ASP A 29 1.81 -10.24 2.92
CA ASP A 29 2.43 -8.96 2.60
C ASP A 29 2.61 -8.09 3.85
N GLY A 30 3.86 -7.75 4.18
CA GLY A 30 4.17 -6.91 5.33
C GLY A 30 4.04 -7.60 6.69
N CYS A 31 3.70 -8.89 6.73
CA CYS A 31 3.69 -9.72 7.94
C CYS A 31 4.62 -10.94 7.80
N VAL A 32 4.45 -11.79 6.78
CA VAL A 32 5.38 -12.92 6.51
C VAL A 32 6.58 -12.49 5.69
N PHE A 33 6.38 -11.61 4.70
CA PHE A 33 7.45 -11.10 3.82
C PHE A 33 7.53 -9.58 3.92
N ASP A 34 8.75 -9.04 3.83
CA ASP A 34 8.95 -7.58 3.67
C ASP A 34 8.74 -7.16 2.20
N SER A 35 7.49 -7.27 1.75
CA SER A 35 7.07 -6.75 0.44
C SER A 35 6.55 -5.32 0.51
N MET A 36 6.35 -4.76 1.70
CA MET A 36 5.84 -3.40 1.88
C MET A 36 6.91 -2.34 1.60
N ASN A 37 8.14 -2.54 2.08
CA ASN A 37 9.24 -1.61 1.80
C ASN A 37 9.51 -1.44 0.29
N PRO A 38 9.76 -2.52 -0.49
CA PRO A 38 10.00 -2.37 -1.93
C PRO A 38 8.77 -1.83 -2.67
N LYS A 39 7.56 -2.21 -2.27
CA LYS A 39 6.32 -1.69 -2.87
C LYS A 39 6.18 -0.17 -2.68
N GLN A 40 6.51 0.36 -1.49
CA GLN A 40 6.49 1.81 -1.27
C GLN A 40 7.64 2.51 -2.01
N ILE A 41 8.87 2.08 -1.78
CA ILE A 41 10.09 2.80 -2.21
C ILE A 41 10.33 2.70 -3.72
N VAL A 42 10.11 1.53 -4.30
CA VAL A 42 10.41 1.24 -5.72
C VAL A 42 9.22 1.52 -6.62
N VAL A 43 7.99 1.35 -6.13
CA VAL A 43 6.78 1.50 -6.95
C VAL A 43 6.02 2.78 -6.62
N PHE A 44 5.60 2.97 -5.37
CA PHE A 44 4.69 4.08 -5.07
C PHE A 44 5.36 5.46 -5.05
N HIS A 45 6.51 5.64 -4.41
CA HIS A 45 7.15 6.97 -4.36
C HIS A 45 7.45 7.51 -5.77
N PRO A 46 8.02 6.72 -6.71
CA PRO A 46 8.20 7.17 -8.09
C PRO A 46 6.88 7.56 -8.77
N LYS A 47 5.79 6.82 -8.53
CA LYS A 47 4.48 7.15 -9.11
C LYS A 47 3.86 8.42 -8.55
N ILE A 48 4.09 8.72 -7.27
CA ILE A 48 3.69 10.00 -6.68
C ILE A 48 4.46 11.15 -7.36
N MET A 49 5.78 11.01 -7.46
CA MET A 49 6.63 12.05 -8.06
C MET A 49 6.37 12.25 -9.56
N GLU A 50 6.16 11.18 -10.31
CA GLU A 50 5.83 11.21 -11.74
C GLU A 50 4.49 11.90 -12.00
N PHE A 51 3.43 11.46 -11.30
CA PHE A 51 2.08 11.98 -11.54
C PHE A 51 1.94 13.44 -11.10
N HIS A 52 2.58 13.83 -10.01
CA HIS A 52 2.48 15.18 -9.43
C HIS A 52 3.66 16.10 -9.80
N GLN A 53 4.59 15.64 -10.64
CA GLN A 53 5.76 16.40 -11.11
C GLN A 53 6.69 16.87 -9.95
N LEU A 54 6.94 16.00 -8.97
CA LEU A 54 7.68 16.32 -7.73
C LEU A 54 9.11 15.77 -7.69
N TRP A 55 9.69 15.42 -8.83
CA TRP A 55 11.06 14.87 -8.89
C TRP A 55 12.14 15.84 -8.37
N SER A 56 11.91 17.15 -8.42
CA SER A 56 12.84 18.16 -7.91
C SER A 56 13.05 18.10 -6.39
N ILE A 57 12.13 17.47 -5.65
CA ILE A 57 12.16 17.32 -4.19
C ILE A 57 12.20 15.85 -3.78
N GLU A 58 12.78 14.98 -4.62
CA GLU A 58 12.78 13.52 -4.44
C GLU A 58 13.16 13.08 -3.02
N SER A 59 14.27 13.59 -2.48
CA SER A 59 14.75 13.21 -1.15
C SER A 59 13.70 13.46 -0.07
N TYR A 60 13.02 14.62 -0.13
CA TYR A 60 11.97 14.98 0.82
C TYR A 60 10.70 14.14 0.63
N ILE A 61 10.31 13.86 -0.62
CA ILE A 61 9.18 12.97 -0.91
C ILE A 61 9.42 11.58 -0.33
N ARG A 62 10.62 11.02 -0.54
CA ARG A 62 10.96 9.69 -0.04
C ARG A 62 10.91 9.65 1.47
N GLU A 63 11.56 10.59 2.15
CA GLU A 63 11.56 10.66 3.61
C GLU A 63 10.14 10.75 4.18
N VAL A 64 9.33 11.70 3.70
CA VAL A 64 7.97 11.89 4.20
C VAL A 64 7.07 10.71 3.85
N ALA A 65 7.17 10.16 2.64
CA ALA A 65 6.34 9.03 2.21
C ALA A 65 6.72 7.74 2.96
N GLU A 66 7.99 7.51 3.28
CA GLU A 66 8.43 6.42 4.14
C GLU A 66 7.89 6.59 5.56
N PHE A 67 7.99 7.79 6.14
CA PHE A 67 7.42 8.07 7.45
C PHE A 67 5.91 7.78 7.47
N VAL A 68 5.15 8.29 6.51
CA VAL A 68 3.69 8.10 6.44
C VAL A 68 3.30 6.65 6.23
N ASN A 69 3.97 5.94 5.30
CA ASN A 69 3.51 4.63 4.84
C ASN A 69 4.19 3.43 5.52
N LEU A 70 5.34 3.62 6.18
CA LEU A 70 6.13 2.51 6.74
C LEU A 70 6.45 2.70 8.24
N PHE A 71 6.73 3.91 8.69
CA PHE A 71 7.38 4.14 9.99
C PHE A 71 6.60 5.01 10.98
N SER A 72 5.31 5.27 10.74
CA SER A 72 4.45 6.04 11.65
C SER A 72 3.12 5.35 11.92
N ARG A 73 2.31 5.98 12.78
CA ARG A 73 0.96 5.53 13.11
C ARG A 73 -0.02 5.63 11.94
N THR A 74 0.34 6.33 10.86
CA THR A 74 -0.50 6.41 9.65
C THR A 74 -0.26 5.23 8.70
N ARG A 75 0.69 4.34 9.00
CA ARG A 75 0.96 3.14 8.21
C ARG A 75 -0.33 2.34 7.99
N GLY A 76 -0.56 1.95 6.74
CA GLY A 76 -1.73 1.15 6.35
C GLY A 76 -3.04 1.95 6.25
N CYS A 77 -3.00 3.29 6.39
CA CYS A 77 -4.17 4.11 6.09
C CYS A 77 -4.52 4.07 4.59
N ASN A 78 -5.72 4.57 4.26
CA ASN A 78 -6.15 4.68 2.87
C ASN A 78 -5.15 5.52 2.06
N ARG A 79 -4.85 5.09 0.83
CA ARG A 79 -3.81 5.71 -0.01
C ARG A 79 -4.05 7.20 -0.30
N PHE A 80 -5.30 7.62 -0.44
CA PHE A 80 -5.62 9.04 -0.64
C PHE A 80 -5.41 9.86 0.64
N ILE A 81 -5.68 9.27 1.81
CA ILE A 81 -5.36 9.88 3.11
C ILE A 81 -3.84 9.96 3.31
N ALA A 82 -3.09 8.91 2.93
CA ALA A 82 -1.64 8.92 2.96
C ALA A 82 -1.06 10.07 2.11
N LEU A 83 -1.60 10.29 0.90
CA LEU A 83 -1.19 11.42 0.06
C LEU A 83 -1.45 12.78 0.72
N GLN A 84 -2.60 12.95 1.38
CA GLN A 84 -2.88 14.18 2.13
C GLN A 84 -1.88 14.39 3.28
N HIS A 85 -1.53 13.34 4.03
CA HIS A 85 -0.49 13.43 5.05
C HIS A 85 0.87 13.79 4.46
N ILE A 86 1.25 13.17 3.35
CA ILE A 86 2.51 13.46 2.66
C ILE A 86 2.57 14.94 2.29
N TYR A 87 1.56 15.48 1.61
CA TYR A 87 1.55 16.90 1.24
C TYR A 87 1.56 17.83 2.43
N ARG A 88 0.79 17.52 3.48
CA ARG A 88 0.79 18.32 4.71
C ARG A 88 2.18 18.38 5.33
N PHE A 89 2.83 17.23 5.52
CA PHE A 89 4.16 17.17 6.14
C PHE A 89 5.24 17.81 5.26
N LEU A 90 5.14 17.72 3.93
CA LEU A 90 6.04 18.45 3.04
C LEU A 90 5.94 19.96 3.24
N THR A 91 4.75 20.50 3.51
CA THR A 91 4.59 21.95 3.80
C THR A 91 5.20 22.40 5.14
N GLU A 92 5.51 21.46 6.02
CA GLU A 92 6.16 21.72 7.30
C GLU A 92 7.69 21.82 7.17
N ILE A 93 8.27 21.38 6.03
CA ILE A 93 9.70 21.45 5.74
C ILE A 93 10.07 22.86 5.25
N PRO A 94 10.93 23.61 5.97
CA PRO A 94 11.28 24.99 5.62
C PRO A 94 11.84 25.16 4.20
N GLU A 95 12.62 24.20 3.72
CA GLU A 95 13.32 24.22 2.43
C GLU A 95 12.39 24.00 1.23
N ILE A 96 11.14 23.57 1.45
CA ILE A 96 10.16 23.26 0.39
C ILE A 96 9.23 24.46 0.10
N LYS A 97 9.30 25.53 0.89
CA LYS A 97 8.44 26.72 0.72
C LYS A 97 8.90 27.67 -0.38
#